data_AF-Q9DCG2-F1
#
_entry.id   AF-Q9DCG2-F1
#
_cell.length_a   1.000
_cell.length_b   1.000
_cell.length_c   1.000
_cell.angle_alpha   90.00
_cell.angle_beta   90.00
_cell.angle_gamma   90.00
#
_symmetry.space_group_name_H-M   'P 1'
#
loop_
_entity.id
_entity.type
_entity.pdbx_description
1 polymer ?
#
loop_
_entity_poly.entity_id
_entity_poly.type
_entity_poly.pdbx_seq_one_letter_code
_entity_poly.pdbx_strand_id
1 'polypeptide(L)'
;MPHAALSSLVLLSLATAIVADCPSSTWVQFQGSCYAFLQVTINVENIEDVRKQCTDHGADMVSIHNEEENAFILDTLQKRWKGPDDLLLGMFYDTDDATFKWYDHSNMTFDKWADQDGEDLVDTCGFLYTKTGEWRKGDCEISSVEGTLCKAAIPYDKKYLSDNHILISTLVIASTVTLAVLGAIIWFLYRRNARSGFTSFSPAPLSPYSDGCALVVAEEDEYAVQLD
;
A
#
# COMPACT_ATOMS: atom_id res chain seq x y z
N MET A 1 34.38 -50.87 -1.73
CA MET A 1 33.82 -49.64 -2.37
C MET A 1 32.32 -49.82 -2.48
N PRO A 2 31.49 -49.13 -1.68
CA PRO A 2 30.05 -49.26 -1.79
C PRO A 2 29.51 -48.27 -2.85
N HIS A 3 28.83 -48.82 -3.85
CA HIS A 3 27.94 -48.08 -4.74
C HIS A 3 26.64 -47.79 -3.98
N ALA A 4 26.48 -46.57 -3.47
CA ALA A 4 25.18 -46.10 -2.97
C ALA A 4 24.50 -45.30 -4.09
N ALA A 5 23.37 -45.82 -4.54
CA ALA A 5 22.64 -45.42 -5.72
C ALA A 5 22.19 -43.95 -5.71
N LEU A 6 22.28 -43.32 -6.89
CA LEU A 6 21.73 -42.00 -7.18
C LEU A 6 20.22 -41.98 -6.91
N SER A 7 19.81 -41.28 -5.87
CA SER A 7 18.41 -40.94 -5.64
C SER A 7 18.04 -39.79 -6.58
N SER A 8 17.28 -40.11 -7.64
CA SER A 8 16.66 -39.13 -8.54
C SER A 8 15.68 -38.25 -7.76
N LEU A 9 16.10 -37.03 -7.43
CA LEU A 9 15.22 -35.98 -6.97
C LEU A 9 14.38 -35.49 -8.17
N VAL A 10 13.15 -36.00 -8.27
CA VAL A 10 12.12 -35.47 -9.18
C VAL A 10 11.75 -34.07 -8.68
N LEU A 11 12.20 -33.05 -9.40
CA LEU A 11 11.82 -31.65 -9.18
C LEU A 11 10.34 -31.47 -9.55
N LEU A 12 9.43 -31.46 -8.58
CA LEU A 12 8.09 -30.94 -8.77
C LEU A 12 8.19 -29.41 -8.93
N SER A 13 8.11 -28.92 -10.16
CA SER A 13 7.87 -27.50 -10.41
C SER A 13 6.44 -27.17 -10.00
N LEU A 14 6.24 -26.59 -8.81
CA LEU A 14 5.01 -25.85 -8.55
C LEU A 14 5.03 -24.60 -9.42
N ALA A 15 4.36 -24.66 -10.56
CA ALA A 15 3.89 -23.46 -11.22
C ALA A 15 2.89 -22.81 -10.27
N THR A 16 3.34 -21.87 -9.44
CA THR A 16 2.43 -21.01 -8.69
C THR A 16 1.67 -20.20 -9.72
N ALA A 17 0.43 -20.61 -10.02
CA ALA A 17 -0.50 -19.75 -10.72
C ALA A 17 -0.55 -18.45 -9.91
N ILE A 18 -0.12 -17.34 -10.52
CA ILE A 18 -0.29 -16.02 -9.91
C ILE A 18 -1.80 -15.83 -9.85
N VAL A 19 -2.40 -16.06 -8.69
CA VAL A 19 -3.81 -15.73 -8.46
C VAL A 19 -3.86 -14.22 -8.55
N ALA A 20 -4.34 -13.74 -9.69
CA ALA A 20 -4.45 -12.33 -9.95
C ALA A 20 -5.71 -11.85 -9.22
N ASP A 21 -5.50 -11.40 -7.99
CA ASP A 21 -6.53 -10.84 -7.12
C ASP A 21 -6.73 -9.35 -7.39
N CYS A 22 -7.88 -8.84 -6.95
CA CYS A 22 -8.14 -7.41 -6.98
C CYS A 22 -7.26 -6.63 -6.00
N PRO A 23 -7.04 -5.33 -6.23
CA PRO A 23 -6.10 -4.50 -5.47
C PRO A 23 -6.26 -4.50 -3.95
N SER A 24 -7.51 -4.58 -3.47
CA SER A 24 -7.84 -4.52 -2.05
C SER A 24 -9.23 -5.11 -1.79
N SER A 25 -9.62 -5.21 -0.52
CA SER A 25 -10.92 -5.73 -0.10
C SER A 25 -12.12 -4.86 -0.48
N THR A 26 -11.91 -3.61 -0.94
CA THR A 26 -13.00 -2.74 -1.42
C THR A 26 -13.42 -3.09 -2.85
N TRP A 27 -12.53 -3.76 -3.59
CA TRP A 27 -12.82 -4.26 -4.93
C TRP A 27 -13.48 -5.63 -4.86
N VAL A 28 -14.43 -5.86 -5.77
CA VAL A 28 -15.12 -7.14 -5.92
C VAL A 28 -14.74 -7.72 -7.27
N GLN A 29 -14.28 -8.98 -7.27
CA GLN A 29 -13.90 -9.68 -8.49
C GLN A 29 -15.12 -10.32 -9.16
N PHE A 30 -15.22 -10.20 -10.48
CA PHE A 30 -16.19 -10.94 -11.29
C PHE A 30 -15.61 -11.20 -12.69
N GLN A 31 -15.62 -12.48 -13.11
CA GLN A 31 -15.20 -12.94 -14.45
C GLN A 31 -13.91 -12.31 -15.00
N GLY A 32 -12.82 -12.28 -14.21
CA GLY A 32 -11.54 -11.74 -14.68
C GLY A 32 -11.46 -10.21 -14.71
N SER A 33 -12.40 -9.51 -14.08
CA SER A 33 -12.35 -8.08 -13.84
C SER A 33 -12.56 -7.76 -12.35
N CYS A 34 -12.12 -6.58 -11.94
CA CYS A 34 -12.28 -6.03 -10.62
C CYS A 34 -13.17 -4.80 -10.68
N TYR A 35 -14.12 -4.70 -9.75
CA TYR A 35 -15.11 -3.62 -9.70
C TYR A 35 -15.06 -2.92 -8.36
N ALA A 36 -15.14 -1.60 -8.35
CA ALA A 36 -15.25 -0.81 -7.14
C ALA A 36 -16.19 0.36 -7.34
N PHE A 37 -17.13 0.53 -6.41
CA PHE A 37 -17.93 1.73 -6.33
C PHE A 37 -17.22 2.77 -5.45
N LEU A 38 -16.88 3.90 -6.04
CA LEU A 38 -16.27 5.03 -5.34
C LEU A 38 -17.39 5.94 -4.84
N GLN A 39 -17.73 5.84 -3.55
CA GLN A 39 -18.72 6.71 -2.90
C GLN A 39 -18.10 8.08 -2.65
N VAL A 40 -18.13 8.93 -3.66
CA VAL A 40 -17.60 10.30 -3.63
C VAL A 40 -18.57 11.24 -4.34
N THR A 41 -18.87 12.38 -3.74
CA THR A 41 -19.61 13.44 -4.43
C THR A 41 -18.66 14.13 -5.41
N ILE A 42 -18.99 14.11 -6.69
CA ILE A 42 -18.20 14.71 -7.76
C ILE A 42 -19.02 15.88 -8.31
N ASN A 43 -18.46 17.09 -8.27
CA ASN A 43 -19.00 18.20 -9.05
C ASN A 43 -18.49 18.03 -10.48
N VAL A 44 -19.40 17.96 -11.44
CA VAL A 44 -19.08 17.59 -12.81
C VAL A 44 -19.15 18.85 -13.66
N GLU A 45 -17.99 19.30 -14.13
CA GLU A 45 -17.91 20.33 -15.19
C GLU A 45 -17.80 19.65 -16.55
N ASN A 46 -17.13 18.49 -16.58
CA ASN A 46 -17.04 17.60 -17.72
C ASN A 46 -17.19 16.15 -17.24
N ILE A 47 -17.84 15.29 -18.02
CA ILE A 47 -17.98 13.85 -17.72
C ILE A 47 -16.62 13.17 -17.48
N GLU A 48 -15.55 13.68 -18.09
CA GLU A 48 -14.16 13.27 -17.85
C GLU A 48 -13.73 13.44 -16.39
N ASP A 49 -14.34 14.33 -15.60
CA ASP A 49 -14.10 14.45 -14.15
C ASP A 49 -14.54 13.18 -13.41
N VAL A 50 -15.66 12.58 -13.83
CA VAL A 50 -16.16 11.32 -13.27
C VAL A 50 -15.26 10.17 -13.71
N ARG A 51 -14.87 10.14 -14.98
CA ARG A 51 -13.94 9.15 -15.52
C ARG A 51 -12.60 9.18 -14.82
N LYS A 52 -12.10 10.40 -14.55
CA LYS A 52 -10.83 10.62 -13.89
C LYS A 52 -10.74 9.90 -12.55
N GLN A 53 -11.83 9.88 -11.77
CA GLN A 53 -11.87 9.17 -10.49
C GLN A 53 -11.58 7.67 -10.64
N CYS A 54 -12.01 7.03 -11.71
CA CYS A 54 -11.67 5.64 -12.00
C CYS A 54 -10.22 5.50 -12.51
N THR A 55 -9.79 6.37 -13.42
CA THR A 55 -8.43 6.31 -14.00
C THR A 55 -7.32 6.58 -12.98
N ASP A 56 -7.58 7.42 -11.98
CA ASP A 56 -6.66 7.65 -10.85
C ASP A 56 -6.49 6.39 -9.97
N HIS A 57 -7.42 5.45 -10.07
CA HIS A 57 -7.38 4.13 -9.44
C HIS A 57 -7.03 3.00 -10.43
N GLY A 58 -6.40 3.30 -11.57
CA GLY A 58 -5.97 2.29 -12.54
C GLY A 58 -7.12 1.47 -13.15
N ALA A 59 -8.30 2.09 -13.23
CA ALA A 59 -9.52 1.52 -13.77
C ALA A 59 -10.14 2.49 -14.80
N ASP A 60 -11.25 2.12 -15.41
CA ASP A 60 -12.09 3.05 -16.17
C ASP A 60 -13.52 3.00 -15.63
N MET A 61 -14.39 3.89 -16.10
CA MET A 61 -15.82 3.81 -15.81
C MET A 61 -16.37 2.48 -16.29
N VAL A 62 -17.40 1.99 -15.61
CA VAL A 62 -17.94 0.65 -15.86
C VAL A 62 -18.48 0.49 -17.29
N SER A 63 -17.99 -0.55 -17.96
CA SER A 63 -18.58 -1.17 -19.15
C SER A 63 -19.28 -2.48 -18.76
N ILE A 64 -20.33 -2.85 -19.49
CA ILE A 64 -21.12 -4.07 -19.23
C ILE A 64 -21.31 -4.84 -20.55
N HIS A 65 -20.93 -6.12 -20.58
CA HIS A 65 -20.85 -6.92 -21.80
C HIS A 65 -21.75 -8.15 -21.84
N ASN A 66 -22.45 -8.47 -20.76
CA ASN A 66 -23.45 -9.56 -20.71
C ASN A 66 -24.43 -9.39 -19.54
N GLU A 67 -25.50 -10.19 -19.56
CA GLU A 67 -26.55 -10.18 -18.54
C GLU A 67 -26.03 -10.60 -17.16
N GLU A 68 -25.09 -11.55 -17.08
CA GLU A 68 -24.53 -12.00 -15.81
C GLU A 68 -23.73 -10.91 -15.10
N GLU A 69 -22.96 -10.12 -15.85
CA GLU A 69 -22.22 -8.95 -15.38
C GLU A 69 -23.19 -7.85 -14.91
N ASN A 70 -24.23 -7.56 -15.70
CA ASN A 70 -25.26 -6.58 -15.32
C ASN A 70 -25.95 -6.98 -14.01
N ALA A 71 -26.34 -8.26 -13.89
CA ALA A 71 -26.98 -8.80 -12.69
C ALA A 71 -26.03 -8.78 -11.48
N PHE A 72 -24.75 -9.12 -11.66
CA PHE A 72 -23.73 -9.04 -10.61
C PHE A 72 -23.56 -7.60 -10.09
N ILE A 73 -23.49 -6.63 -11.00
CA ILE A 73 -23.35 -5.21 -10.65
C ILE A 73 -24.58 -4.75 -9.85
N LEU A 74 -25.79 -5.05 -10.34
CA LEU A 74 -27.04 -4.71 -9.66
C LEU A 74 -27.09 -5.30 -8.25
N ASP A 75 -26.80 -6.60 -8.11
CA ASP A 75 -26.81 -7.30 -6.82
C ASP A 75 -25.81 -6.68 -5.83
N THR A 76 -24.63 -6.33 -6.32
CA THR A 76 -23.56 -5.73 -5.51
C THR A 76 -23.89 -4.30 -5.09
N LEU A 77 -24.49 -3.50 -5.99
CA LEU A 77 -25.00 -2.16 -5.68
C LEU A 77 -26.05 -2.20 -4.58
N GLN A 78 -27.02 -3.10 -4.68
CA GLN A 78 -28.14 -3.20 -3.73
C GLN A 78 -27.70 -3.74 -2.36
N LYS A 79 -26.79 -4.72 -2.32
CA LYS A 79 -26.42 -5.40 -1.07
C LYS A 79 -25.21 -4.80 -0.36
N ARG A 80 -24.23 -4.27 -1.11
CA ARG A 80 -22.91 -3.89 -0.57
C ARG A 80 -22.63 -2.41 -0.71
N TRP A 81 -22.67 -1.89 -1.92
CA TRP A 81 -22.19 -0.54 -2.20
C TRP A 81 -23.20 0.56 -1.84
N LYS A 82 -24.51 0.25 -1.82
CA LYS A 82 -25.59 1.23 -1.53
C LYS A 82 -25.53 2.45 -2.47
N GLY A 83 -25.35 2.18 -3.76
CA GLY A 83 -25.24 3.23 -4.79
C GLY A 83 -26.53 4.04 -4.97
N PRO A 84 -26.49 5.09 -5.82
CA PRO A 84 -27.63 5.95 -6.12
C PRO A 84 -28.76 5.19 -6.83
N ASP A 85 -29.94 5.80 -6.95
CA ASP A 85 -31.06 5.26 -7.74
C ASP A 85 -30.70 5.16 -9.24
N ASP A 86 -29.88 6.09 -9.73
CA ASP A 86 -29.35 6.11 -11.08
C ASP A 86 -27.83 6.20 -11.05
N LEU A 87 -27.18 5.19 -11.63
CA LEU A 87 -25.73 5.11 -11.71
C LEU A 87 -25.28 5.45 -13.13
N LEU A 88 -24.43 6.45 -13.27
CA LEU A 88 -23.78 6.77 -14.55
C LEU A 88 -22.92 5.60 -15.02
N LEU A 89 -23.15 5.15 -16.25
CA LEU A 89 -22.35 4.15 -16.93
C LEU A 89 -21.20 4.82 -17.70
N GLY A 90 -20.16 4.05 -18.01
CA GLY A 90 -19.03 4.52 -18.81
C GLY A 90 -19.35 4.64 -20.30
N MET A 91 -20.55 5.08 -20.69
CA MET A 91 -20.96 5.18 -22.09
C MET A 91 -21.50 6.55 -22.49
N PHE A 92 -21.37 6.86 -23.77
CA PHE A 92 -21.92 8.05 -24.41
C PHE A 92 -22.45 7.70 -25.81
N TYR A 93 -23.35 8.53 -26.33
CA TYR A 93 -23.81 8.44 -27.71
C TYR A 93 -22.87 9.20 -28.64
N ASP A 94 -22.28 8.50 -29.60
CA ASP A 94 -21.48 9.08 -30.66
C ASP A 94 -22.40 9.46 -31.84
N THR A 95 -22.52 10.76 -32.09
CA THR A 95 -23.38 11.31 -33.15
C THR A 95 -22.80 11.13 -34.55
N ASP A 96 -21.48 10.99 -34.70
CA ASP A 96 -20.82 10.77 -35.99
C ASP A 96 -21.09 9.34 -36.49
N ASP A 97 -21.02 8.37 -35.58
CA ASP A 97 -21.28 6.96 -35.88
C ASP A 97 -22.74 6.54 -35.62
N ALA A 98 -23.55 7.42 -35.03
CA ALA A 98 -24.93 7.18 -34.61
C ALA A 98 -25.10 5.95 -33.69
N THR A 99 -24.15 5.72 -32.78
CA THR A 99 -24.12 4.53 -31.89
C THR A 99 -23.64 4.88 -30.48
N PHE A 100 -24.01 4.07 -29.49
CA PHE A 100 -23.41 4.14 -28.16
C PHE A 100 -21.99 3.57 -28.16
N LYS A 101 -21.09 4.14 -27.36
CA LYS A 101 -19.72 3.68 -27.17
C LYS A 101 -19.34 3.73 -25.69
N TRP A 102 -18.46 2.82 -25.29
CA TRP A 102 -17.82 2.84 -23.97
C TRP A 102 -16.58 3.75 -23.97
N TYR A 103 -16.35 4.47 -22.87
CA TYR A 103 -15.14 5.27 -22.65
C TYR A 103 -13.86 4.42 -22.57
N ASP A 104 -13.98 3.16 -22.13
CA ASP A 104 -12.87 2.20 -22.10
C ASP A 104 -12.52 1.62 -23.49
N HIS A 105 -13.22 2.07 -24.54
CA HIS A 105 -13.06 1.66 -25.94
C HIS A 105 -13.35 0.17 -26.21
N SER A 106 -13.96 -0.54 -25.28
CA SER A 106 -14.44 -1.90 -25.50
C SER A 106 -15.65 -1.90 -26.45
N ASN A 107 -15.91 -3.06 -27.06
CA ASN A 107 -17.03 -3.20 -28.01
C ASN A 107 -18.37 -3.23 -27.26
N MET A 108 -19.38 -2.54 -27.80
CA MET A 108 -20.78 -2.72 -27.40
C MET A 108 -21.25 -4.12 -27.83
N THR A 109 -21.29 -5.07 -26.88
CA THR A 109 -21.72 -6.46 -27.14
C THR A 109 -23.04 -6.83 -26.46
N PHE A 110 -23.56 -5.95 -25.63
CA PHE A 110 -24.73 -6.16 -24.81
C PHE A 110 -25.38 -4.81 -24.51
N ASP A 111 -26.69 -4.84 -24.38
CA ASP A 111 -27.47 -3.73 -23.87
C ASP A 111 -28.69 -4.23 -23.11
N LYS A 112 -29.20 -3.37 -22.24
CA LYS A 112 -30.40 -3.65 -21.44
C LYS A 112 -31.26 -2.40 -21.30
N TRP A 113 -31.49 -1.71 -22.41
CA TRP A 113 -32.28 -0.48 -22.42
C TRP A 113 -33.71 -0.73 -21.93
N ALA A 114 -34.22 0.16 -21.08
CA ALA A 114 -35.64 0.31 -20.87
C ALA A 114 -36.27 0.90 -22.14
N ASP A 115 -37.52 0.50 -22.45
CA ASP A 115 -38.26 1.06 -23.57
C ASP A 115 -38.38 2.60 -23.40
N GLN A 116 -37.68 3.36 -24.24
CA GLN A 116 -37.73 4.81 -24.31
C GLN A 116 -37.89 5.25 -25.78
N ASP A 117 -38.96 5.97 -26.06
CA ASP A 117 -39.29 6.51 -27.38
C ASP A 117 -38.76 7.93 -27.57
N GLY A 118 -38.23 8.24 -28.76
CA GLY A 118 -38.30 9.60 -29.33
C GLY A 118 -37.40 10.68 -28.72
N GLU A 119 -36.25 10.33 -28.15
CA GLU A 119 -35.30 11.30 -27.59
C GLU A 119 -34.29 11.78 -28.66
N ASP A 120 -33.95 13.07 -28.63
CA ASP A 120 -32.74 13.57 -29.29
C ASP A 120 -31.53 12.96 -28.58
N LEU A 121 -30.62 12.37 -29.37
CA LEU A 121 -29.47 11.64 -28.84
C LEU A 121 -28.21 12.50 -28.77
N VAL A 122 -28.31 13.79 -29.08
CA VAL A 122 -27.23 14.75 -28.86
C VAL A 122 -26.88 14.78 -27.36
N ASP A 123 -25.59 14.67 -27.07
CA ASP A 123 -25.03 14.71 -25.71
C ASP A 123 -25.71 13.76 -24.71
N THR A 124 -25.98 12.53 -25.16
CA THR A 124 -26.67 11.52 -24.37
C THR A 124 -25.71 10.52 -23.73
N CYS A 125 -25.88 10.31 -22.42
CA CYS A 125 -25.18 9.35 -21.59
C CYS A 125 -26.10 8.20 -21.16
N GLY A 126 -25.50 7.08 -20.77
CA GLY A 126 -26.23 5.92 -20.25
C GLY A 126 -26.22 5.85 -18.74
N PHE A 127 -27.36 5.51 -18.15
CA PHE A 127 -27.55 5.34 -16.70
C PHE A 127 -28.13 3.98 -16.40
N LEU A 128 -27.59 3.27 -15.41
CA LEU A 128 -28.17 2.06 -14.88
C LEU A 128 -29.17 2.42 -13.78
N TYR A 129 -30.42 2.02 -13.97
CA TYR A 129 -31.46 2.19 -12.96
C TYR A 129 -31.32 1.08 -11.92
N THR A 130 -30.84 1.42 -10.71
CA THR A 130 -30.40 0.43 -9.72
C THR A 130 -31.54 -0.35 -9.06
N LYS A 131 -32.80 -0.06 -9.41
CA LYS A 131 -33.97 -0.81 -8.95
C LYS A 131 -34.34 -1.97 -9.87
N THR A 132 -34.20 -1.81 -11.19
CA THR A 132 -34.55 -2.86 -12.18
C THR A 132 -33.32 -3.47 -12.86
N GLY A 133 -32.20 -2.73 -12.87
CA GLY A 133 -31.00 -3.09 -13.63
C GLY A 133 -31.10 -2.82 -15.12
N GLU A 134 -32.16 -2.15 -15.58
CA GLU A 134 -32.29 -1.66 -16.95
C GLU A 134 -31.54 -0.34 -17.11
N TRP A 135 -31.19 -0.03 -18.35
CA TRP A 135 -30.45 1.16 -18.70
C TRP A 135 -31.40 2.23 -19.23
N ARG A 136 -31.12 3.48 -18.91
CA ARG A 136 -31.87 4.64 -19.37
C ARG A 136 -30.92 5.61 -20.04
N LYS A 137 -31.43 6.29 -21.06
CA LYS A 137 -30.77 7.41 -21.71
C LYS A 137 -31.02 8.67 -20.90
N GLY A 138 -30.04 9.56 -20.84
CA GLY A 138 -30.16 10.85 -20.17
C GLY A 138 -29.07 11.82 -20.62
N ASP A 139 -29.24 13.08 -20.26
CA ASP A 139 -28.30 14.16 -20.57
C ASP A 139 -26.93 13.90 -19.92
N CYS A 140 -25.84 14.14 -20.65
CA CYS A 140 -24.48 14.10 -20.12
C CYS A 140 -24.12 15.34 -19.28
N GLU A 141 -24.83 16.47 -19.42
CA GLU A 141 -24.65 17.71 -18.64
C GLU A 141 -25.21 17.57 -17.21
N ILE A 142 -24.64 16.65 -16.45
CA ILE A 142 -24.94 16.46 -15.03
C ILE A 142 -24.08 17.42 -14.19
N SER A 143 -24.67 18.09 -13.21
CA SER A 143 -23.93 19.03 -12.33
C SER A 143 -23.17 18.35 -11.20
N SER A 144 -23.67 17.20 -10.73
CA SER A 144 -23.00 16.40 -9.72
C SER A 144 -23.48 14.95 -9.72
N VAL A 145 -22.61 14.03 -9.30
CA VAL A 145 -22.94 12.62 -9.08
C VAL A 145 -22.52 12.15 -7.69
N GLU A 146 -23.30 11.25 -7.10
CA GLU A 146 -23.05 10.67 -5.77
C GLU A 146 -22.31 9.34 -5.87
N GLY A 147 -21.19 9.36 -6.58
CA GLY A 147 -20.29 8.25 -6.79
C GLY A 147 -20.23 7.73 -8.22
N THR A 148 -19.26 6.85 -8.45
CA THR A 148 -18.99 6.24 -9.76
C THR A 148 -18.59 4.78 -9.61
N LEU A 149 -18.98 3.94 -10.57
CA LEU A 149 -18.58 2.53 -10.60
C LEU A 149 -17.42 2.35 -11.58
N CYS A 150 -16.32 1.84 -11.06
CA CYS A 150 -15.10 1.61 -11.80
C CYS A 150 -14.90 0.11 -12.09
N LYS A 151 -14.29 -0.18 -13.23
CA LYS A 151 -13.95 -1.52 -13.70
C LYS A 151 -12.50 -1.56 -14.18
N ALA A 152 -11.78 -2.62 -13.82
CA ALA A 152 -10.43 -2.89 -14.27
C ALA A 152 -10.25 -4.36 -14.67
N ALA A 153 -9.59 -4.62 -15.80
CA ALA A 153 -9.26 -5.97 -16.21
C ALA A 153 -8.13 -6.58 -15.35
N ILE A 154 -8.13 -7.90 -15.22
CA ILE A 154 -7.08 -8.67 -14.55
C ILE A 154 -6.10 -9.23 -15.61
N PRO A 155 -4.77 -9.20 -15.38
CA PRO A 155 -4.07 -8.76 -14.18
C PRO A 155 -4.06 -7.24 -14.05
N TYR A 156 -4.33 -6.76 -12.83
CA TYR A 156 -4.27 -5.35 -12.53
C TYR A 156 -2.84 -4.83 -12.68
N ASP A 157 -2.63 -3.77 -13.47
CA ASP A 157 -1.33 -3.13 -13.61
C ASP A 157 -0.92 -2.52 -12.27
N LYS A 158 0.00 -3.19 -11.56
CA LYS A 158 0.52 -2.76 -10.26
C LYS A 158 1.12 -1.36 -10.25
N LYS A 159 1.35 -0.74 -11.41
CA LYS A 159 1.88 0.61 -11.56
C LYS A 159 1.13 1.62 -10.67
N TYR A 160 -0.21 1.54 -10.63
CA TYR A 160 -1.04 2.45 -9.83
C TYR A 160 -0.97 2.21 -8.32
N LEU A 161 -0.75 0.96 -7.88
CA LEU A 161 -0.62 0.62 -6.45
C LEU A 161 0.79 0.89 -5.92
N SER A 162 1.80 0.71 -6.76
CA SER A 162 3.20 0.66 -6.38
C SER A 162 3.74 2.03 -5.97
N ASP A 163 3.45 3.09 -6.71
CA ASP A 163 4.12 4.38 -6.51
C ASP A 163 3.80 4.97 -5.12
N ASN A 164 2.53 4.98 -4.71
CA ASN A 164 2.15 5.50 -3.40
C ASN A 164 2.51 4.55 -2.26
N HIS A 165 2.31 3.23 -2.44
CA HIS A 165 2.57 2.26 -1.38
C HIS A 165 4.07 2.09 -1.08
N ILE A 166 4.95 2.15 -2.09
CA ILE A 166 6.41 2.07 -1.91
C ILE A 166 6.91 3.30 -1.14
N LEU A 167 6.49 4.51 -1.49
CA LEU A 167 6.91 5.72 -0.80
C LEU A 167 6.50 5.73 0.67
N ILE A 168 5.26 5.31 0.96
CA ILE A 168 4.77 5.21 2.33
C ILE A 168 5.54 4.13 3.09
N SER A 169 5.71 2.94 2.51
CA SER A 169 6.42 1.82 3.16
C SER A 169 7.87 2.19 3.47
N THR A 170 8.57 2.81 2.51
CA THR A 170 9.96 3.26 2.69
C THR A 170 10.09 4.34 3.75
N LEU A 171 9.16 5.31 3.80
CA LEU A 171 9.15 6.38 4.81
C LEU A 171 8.85 5.84 6.21
N VAL A 172 7.93 4.88 6.33
CA VAL A 172 7.60 4.23 7.60
C VAL A 172 8.79 3.41 8.12
N ILE A 173 9.44 2.63 7.25
CA ILE A 173 10.64 1.86 7.62
C ILE A 173 11.78 2.80 8.03
N ALA A 174 12.05 3.87 7.27
CA ALA A 174 13.10 4.84 7.62
C ALA A 174 12.82 5.52 8.97
N SER A 175 11.58 5.93 9.23
CA SER A 175 11.18 6.60 10.47
C SER A 175 11.26 5.69 11.69
N THR A 176 10.86 4.43 11.56
CA THR A 176 10.97 3.44 12.65
C THR A 176 12.43 3.14 13.00
N VAL A 177 13.31 3.03 11.98
CA VAL A 177 14.74 2.81 12.18
C VAL A 177 15.40 4.01 12.87
N THR A 178 15.09 5.24 12.45
CA THR A 178 15.66 6.44 13.09
C THR A 178 15.22 6.57 14.56
N LEU A 179 13.94 6.31 14.87
CA LEU A 179 13.44 6.33 16.24
C LEU A 179 14.08 5.26 17.13
N ALA A 180 14.29 4.04 16.61
CA ALA A 180 14.96 2.97 17.35
C ALA A 180 16.43 3.32 17.65
N VAL A 181 17.14 3.90 16.68
CA VAL A 181 18.53 4.33 16.84
C VAL A 181 18.64 5.48 17.85
N LEU A 182 17.78 6.50 17.74
CA LEU A 182 17.75 7.61 18.69
C LEU A 182 17.40 7.13 20.10
N GLY A 183 16.45 6.21 20.24
CA GLY A 183 16.10 5.58 21.52
C GLY A 183 17.28 4.83 22.14
N ALA A 184 18.02 4.06 21.34
CA ALA A 184 19.21 3.34 21.80
C ALA A 184 20.35 4.30 22.22
N ILE A 185 20.57 5.38 21.47
CA ILE A 185 21.56 6.41 21.80
C ILE A 185 21.19 7.10 23.11
N ILE A 186 19.93 7.56 23.26
CA ILE A 186 19.45 8.20 24.49
C ILE A 186 19.57 7.26 25.68
N TRP A 187 19.19 5.99 25.52
CA TRP A 187 19.35 4.96 26.56
C TRP A 187 20.82 4.77 26.96
N PHE A 188 21.73 4.73 25.97
CA PHE A 188 23.17 4.58 26.22
C PHE A 188 23.76 5.80 26.93
N LEU A 189 23.36 7.01 26.53
CA LEU A 189 23.77 8.27 27.18
C LEU A 189 23.26 8.35 28.61
N TYR A 190 21.98 8.01 28.84
CA TYR A 190 21.39 7.96 30.19
C TYR A 190 22.12 6.95 31.08
N ARG A 191 22.40 5.74 30.55
CA ARG A 191 23.12 4.69 31.28
C ARG A 191 24.56 5.10 31.61
N ARG A 192 25.25 5.85 30.72
CA ARG A 192 26.58 6.41 31.00
C ARG A 192 26.53 7.44 32.13
N ASN A 193 25.55 8.34 32.11
CA ASN A 193 25.40 9.37 33.15
C ASN A 193 25.02 8.77 34.52
N ALA A 194 24.13 7.78 34.56
CA ALA A 194 23.77 7.06 35.79
C ALA A 194 24.97 6.35 36.44
N ARG A 195 25.94 5.87 35.64
CA ARG A 195 27.17 5.25 36.15
C ARG A 195 28.19 6.26 36.70
N SER A 196 28.11 7.53 36.28
CA SER A 196 28.98 8.61 36.77
C SER A 196 28.41 9.31 38.01
N GLY A 197 27.14 9.07 38.37
CA GLY A 197 26.50 9.61 39.57
C GLY A 197 26.82 8.89 40.89
N PHE A 198 27.65 7.84 40.89
CA PHE A 198 28.06 7.15 42.12
C PHE A 198 29.39 7.70 42.65
N THR A 199 29.41 8.97 43.04
CA THR A 199 30.40 9.44 44.02
C THR A 199 29.97 8.92 45.39
N SER A 200 30.19 7.63 45.66
CA SER A 200 30.17 7.15 47.03
C SER A 200 31.43 7.67 47.71
N PHE A 201 31.25 8.70 48.53
CA PHE A 201 32.12 9.00 49.64
C PHE A 201 32.45 7.71 50.41
N SER A 202 33.73 7.39 50.57
CA SER A 202 34.19 6.70 51.77
C SER A 202 35.67 6.93 52.02
N PRO A 203 36.08 6.92 53.30
CA PRO A 203 37.14 7.78 53.79
C PRO A 203 38.49 7.10 53.74
N ALA A 204 39.55 7.92 53.67
CA ALA A 204 40.93 7.48 53.78
C ALA A 204 41.20 6.85 55.15
N PRO A 205 41.71 5.60 55.20
CA PRO A 205 42.35 5.05 56.40
C PRO A 205 43.88 5.25 56.31
N LEU A 206 44.42 5.90 57.33
CA LEU A 206 45.70 5.69 58.01
C LEU A 206 46.86 4.97 57.29
N SER A 207 48.04 5.61 57.30
CA SER A 207 49.32 4.98 57.71
C SER A 207 50.39 6.05 58.00
N PRO A 208 51.00 6.11 59.21
CA PRO A 208 52.10 6.99 59.53
C PRO A 208 53.45 6.33 59.21
N TYR A 209 54.22 6.95 58.32
CA TYR A 209 55.56 6.52 57.92
C TYR A 209 56.62 7.53 58.40
N SER A 210 57.60 7.00 59.15
CA SER A 210 59.00 7.44 59.27
C SER A 210 59.32 8.87 59.71
N ASP A 211 59.77 9.02 60.97
CA ASP A 211 60.88 9.92 61.31
C ASP A 211 61.73 9.25 62.39
N GLY A 212 63.03 9.07 62.12
CA GLY A 212 63.96 8.38 63.00
C GLY A 212 65.40 8.63 62.58
N CYS A 213 65.88 9.82 62.90
CA CYS A 213 67.21 10.34 62.61
C CYS A 213 68.37 9.44 63.06
N ALA A 214 69.36 9.36 62.16
CA ALA A 214 70.81 9.38 62.37
C ALA A 214 71.40 8.62 63.56
N LEU A 215 72.13 7.55 63.26
CA LEU A 215 73.29 7.12 64.04
C LEU A 215 74.53 7.26 63.16
N VAL A 216 75.36 8.25 63.49
CA VAL A 216 76.72 8.43 62.98
C VAL A 216 77.63 7.68 63.94
N VAL A 217 78.35 6.66 63.47
CA VAL A 217 79.62 6.23 64.07
C VAL A 217 80.62 6.01 62.94
N ALA A 218 81.77 6.62 63.16
CA ALA A 218 82.84 6.85 62.21
C ALA A 218 83.88 5.72 62.19
N GLU A 219 84.66 5.80 61.11
CA GLU A 219 86.09 5.55 60.99
C GLU A 219 86.56 4.17 60.51
N GLU A 220 87.41 4.29 59.50
CA GLU A 220 88.12 3.30 58.70
C GLU A 220 89.30 2.73 59.50
N ASP A 221 89.63 1.46 59.26
CA ASP A 221 90.99 0.95 59.03
C ASP A 221 90.98 -0.57 59.21
N GLU A 222 91.20 -1.32 58.12
CA GLU A 222 92.49 -1.94 57.83
C GLU A 222 92.32 -3.05 56.77
N TYR A 223 93.29 -3.05 55.87
CA TYR A 223 93.36 -3.69 54.57
C TYR A 223 93.83 -5.15 54.65
N ALA A 224 93.50 -5.86 53.57
CA ALA A 224 93.62 -7.29 53.38
C ALA A 224 95.07 -7.85 53.38
N VAL A 225 95.18 -9.06 53.95
CA VAL A 225 95.74 -10.31 53.38
C VAL A 225 96.97 -10.18 52.48
N GLN A 226 98.08 -10.78 52.93
CA GLN A 226 98.99 -11.52 52.05
C GLN A 226 99.38 -12.85 52.72
N LEU A 227 99.13 -13.92 51.97
CA LEU A 227 99.49 -15.32 52.22
C LEU A 227 100.89 -15.59 51.65
N ASP A 228 101.69 -16.37 52.40
CA ASP A 228 102.93 -17.10 52.08
C ASP A 228 103.89 -16.58 50.98
#